data_AF-A0A1G2KPX7-F1
#
_entry.id   AF-A0A1G2KPX7-F1
#
_cell.length_a   1.000
_cell.length_b   1.000
_cell.length_c   1.000
_cell.angle_alpha   90.00
_cell.angle_beta   90.00
_cell.angle_gamma   90.00
#
_symmetry.space_group_name_H-M   'P 1'
#
loop_
_entity.id
_entity.type
_entity.pdbx_description
1 polymer ?
#
loop_
_entity_poly.entity_id
_entity_poly.type
_entity_poly.pdbx_seq_one_letter_code
_entity_poly.pdbx_strand_id
1 'polypeptide(L)'
;MKIIEKKTWPEYFRKVKARKKNVEFRLADFPISAGDSLILREWDPKTKQYTGRSLKRKVKMVHKVQMLKMHTPAELKKYGIYGIELK
;
A
#
# COMPACT_ATOMS: atom_id res chain seq x y z
N MET A 1 8.61 2.42 17.73
CA MET A 1 7.50 2.80 16.83
C MET A 1 8.04 3.80 15.81
N LYS A 2 7.99 3.46 14.52
CA LYS A 2 8.47 4.30 13.42
C LYS A 2 7.30 4.98 12.71
N ILE A 3 7.56 6.15 12.15
CA ILE A 3 6.64 6.84 11.24
C ILE A 3 7.26 6.79 9.85
N ILE A 4 6.52 6.24 8.90
CA ILE A 4 6.97 6.04 7.53
C ILE A 4 6.03 6.82 6.63
N GLU A 5 6.58 7.71 5.81
CA GLU A 5 5.82 8.45 4.81
C GLU A 5 5.92 7.80 3.44
N LYS A 6 4.78 7.65 2.76
CA LYS A 6 4.74 7.15 1.40
C LYS A 6 3.69 7.87 0.56
N LYS A 7 3.94 7.93 -0.75
CA LYS A 7 2.95 8.38 -1.74
C LYS A 7 1.79 7.39 -1.84
N THR A 8 0.59 7.89 -2.08
CA THR A 8 -0.58 7.11 -2.50
C THR A 8 -1.36 7.89 -3.57
N TRP A 9 -2.02 7.19 -4.49
CA TRP A 9 -2.83 7.84 -5.52
C TRP A 9 -4.21 8.24 -4.98
N PRO A 10 -4.91 9.20 -5.62
CA PRO A 10 -6.16 9.75 -5.07
C PRO A 10 -7.26 8.71 -4.89
N GLU A 11 -7.33 7.71 -5.78
CA GLU A 11 -8.30 6.62 -5.69
C GLU A 11 -8.10 5.78 -4.40
N TYR A 12 -6.85 5.39 -4.13
CA TYR A 12 -6.50 4.62 -2.94
C TYR A 12 -6.62 5.46 -1.68
N PHE A 13 -6.20 6.73 -1.72
CA PHE A 13 -6.40 7.67 -0.62
C PHE A 13 -7.86 7.72 -0.18
N ARG A 14 -8.78 7.89 -1.14
CA ARG A 14 -10.23 7.93 -0.89
C ARG A 14 -10.74 6.61 -0.28
N LYS A 15 -10.30 5.46 -0.81
CA LYS A 15 -10.70 4.13 -0.31
C LYS A 15 -10.20 3.87 1.12
N VAL A 16 -8.95 4.21 1.42
CA VAL A 16 -8.35 4.07 2.76
C VAL A 16 -8.96 5.06 3.75
N LYS A 17 -9.24 6.30 3.33
CA LYS A 17 -9.96 7.29 4.14
C LYS A 17 -11.35 6.78 4.53
N ALA A 18 -12.08 6.20 3.58
CA ALA A 18 -13.41 5.62 3.77
C ALA A 18 -13.43 4.24 4.46
N ARG A 19 -12.28 3.69 4.87
CA ARG A 19 -12.14 2.33 5.44
C ARG A 19 -12.72 1.21 4.56
N LYS A 20 -12.78 1.44 3.24
CA LYS A 20 -13.18 0.44 2.23
C LYS A 20 -11.99 -0.37 1.70
N LYS A 21 -10.78 -0.06 2.17
CA LYS A 21 -9.53 -0.74 1.83
C LYS A 21 -8.62 -0.69 3.05
N ASN A 22 -8.33 -1.85 3.64
CA ASN A 22 -7.47 -1.94 4.82
C ASN A 22 -6.08 -2.52 4.53
N VAL A 23 -5.80 -2.83 3.25
CA VAL A 23 -4.53 -3.43 2.81
C VAL A 23 -3.81 -2.53 1.80
N GLU A 24 -2.52 -2.31 2.03
CA GLU A 24 -1.57 -1.63 1.12
C GLU A 24 -0.57 -2.65 0.56
N PHE A 25 -0.42 -2.69 -0.77
CA PHE A 25 0.60 -3.51 -1.44
C PHE A 25 1.79 -2.63 -1.80
N ARG A 26 3.01 -3.02 -1.41
CA ARG A 26 4.26 -2.30 -1.70
C ARG A 26 5.42 -3.26 -1.90
N LEU A 27 6.42 -2.81 -2.65
CA LEU A 27 7.73 -3.45 -2.64
C LEU A 27 8.28 -3.45 -1.22
N ALA A 28 8.97 -4.53 -0.85
CA ALA A 28 9.58 -4.69 0.47
C ALA A 28 10.99 -4.06 0.51
N ASP A 29 11.10 -2.80 0.06
CA ASP A 29 12.34 -2.02 -0.06
C ASP A 29 12.55 -1.03 1.12
N PHE A 30 11.73 -1.14 2.17
CA PHE A 30 11.87 -0.37 3.41
C PHE A 30 11.46 -1.20 4.63
N PRO A 31 12.08 -0.96 5.81
CA PRO A 31 11.70 -1.65 7.03
C PRO A 31 10.36 -1.12 7.58
N ILE A 32 9.44 -2.02 7.92
CA ILE A 32 8.15 -1.71 8.57
C ILE A 32 7.69 -2.90 9.41
N SER A 33 7.04 -2.65 10.54
CA SER A 33 6.55 -3.69 11.44
C SER A 33 5.18 -3.34 12.04
N ALA A 34 4.52 -4.34 12.64
CA ALA A 34 3.27 -4.10 13.38
C ALA A 34 3.49 -3.06 14.48
N GLY A 35 2.52 -2.16 14.65
CA GLY A 35 2.60 -1.05 15.61
C GLY A 35 3.21 0.24 15.06
N ASP A 36 3.94 0.21 13.93
CA ASP A 36 4.41 1.41 13.24
C ASP A 36 3.25 2.23 12.67
N SER A 37 3.53 3.46 12.23
CA SER A 37 2.57 4.33 11.54
C SER A 37 2.97 4.57 10.10
N LEU A 38 2.03 4.40 9.18
CA LEU A 38 2.18 4.75 7.78
C LEU A 38 1.38 6.03 7.50
N ILE A 39 2.07 7.07 7.04
CA ILE A 39 1.47 8.30 6.54
C ILE A 39 1.39 8.20 5.02
N LEU A 40 0.16 8.14 4.50
CA LEU A 40 -0.08 8.16 3.07
C LEU A 40 -0.33 9.60 2.62
N ARG A 41 0.60 10.13 1.82
CA ARG A 41 0.51 11.45 1.21
C ARG A 41 -0.08 11.31 -0.18
N GLU A 42 -1.18 12.00 -0.42
CA GLU A 42 -1.85 11.91 -1.70
C GLU A 42 -1.04 12.62 -2.79
N TRP A 43 -0.72 11.88 -3.84
CA TRP A 43 0.00 12.33 -5.02
C TRP A 43 -0.94 12.25 -6.23
N ASP A 44 -1.19 13.37 -6.90
CA ASP A 44 -1.97 13.40 -8.12
C ASP A 44 -1.05 13.15 -9.34
N PRO A 45 -1.21 12.01 -10.05
CA PRO A 45 -0.39 11.71 -11.22
C PRO A 45 -0.66 12.64 -12.42
N LYS A 46 -1.82 13.32 -12.47
CA LYS A 46 -2.16 14.25 -13.56
C LYS A 46 -1.36 15.55 -13.43
N THR A 47 -1.32 16.12 -12.24
CA THR A 47 -0.57 17.36 -11.96
C THR A 47 0.88 17.10 -11.57
N LYS A 48 1.24 15.85 -11.29
CA LYS A 48 2.54 15.41 -10.76
C LYS A 48 2.93 16.16 -9.48
N GLN A 49 1.95 16.39 -8.61
CA GLN A 49 2.13 17.14 -7.36
C GLN A 49 1.42 16.45 -6.20
N TYR A 50 1.88 16.77 -4.99
CA TYR A 50 1.12 16.44 -3.78
C TYR A 50 -0.05 17.39 -3.64
N THR A 51 -1.22 16.86 -3.29
CA THR A 51 -2.43 17.69 -3.10
C THR A 51 -2.48 18.39 -1.73
N GLY A 52 -1.48 18.17 -0.89
CA GLY A 52 -1.46 18.59 0.52
C GLY A 52 -2.23 17.65 1.46
N ARG A 53 -3.05 16.73 0.94
CA ARG A 53 -3.80 15.78 1.77
C ARG A 53 -2.90 14.63 2.25
N SER A 54 -3.10 14.23 3.51
CA SER A 54 -2.44 13.07 4.10
C SER A 54 -3.38 12.30 5.03
N LEU A 55 -3.08 11.03 5.26
CA LEU A 55 -3.77 10.21 6.26
C LEU A 55 -2.75 9.34 7.00
N LYS A 56 -2.94 9.17 8.31
CA LYS A 56 -2.12 8.31 9.16
C LYS A 56 -2.89 7.03 9.49
N ARG A 57 -2.23 5.89 9.35
CA ARG A 57 -2.76 4.57 9.76
C ARG A 57 -1.73 3.83 10.60
N LYS A 58 -2.20 3.17 11.66
CA LYS A 58 -1.38 2.24 12.44
C LYS A 58 -1.32 0.90 11.72
N VAL A 59 -0.12 0.36 11.59
CA VAL A 59 0.13 -0.93 10.95
C VAL A 59 -0.35 -2.03 11.89
N LYS A 60 -1.36 -2.78 11.46
CA LYS A 60 -1.85 -3.95 12.22
C LYS A 60 -0.90 -5.14 12.07
N MET A 61 -0.48 -5.44 10.84
CA MET A 61 0.36 -6.59 10.50
C MET A 61 1.11 -6.32 9.19
N VAL A 62 2.21 -7.04 8.97
CA VAL A 62 3.01 -6.97 7.74
C VAL A 62 3.29 -8.39 7.27
N HIS A 63 3.01 -8.66 6.00
CA HIS A 63 3.32 -9.94 5.35
C HIS A 63 4.29 -9.69 4.21
N LYS A 64 5.49 -10.24 4.30
CA LYS A 64 6.45 -10.25 3.18
C LYS A 64 6.20 -11.49 2.34
N VAL A 65 5.79 -11.28 1.09
CA VAL A 65 5.51 -12.38 0.15
C VAL A 65 6.53 -12.34 -0.98
N GLN A 66 7.18 -13.47 -1.25
CA GLN A 66 8.11 -13.64 -2.36
C GLN A 66 7.35 -14.24 -3.54
N MET A 67 6.68 -13.41 -4.34
CA MET A 67 5.77 -13.87 -5.41
C MET A 67 6.44 -14.80 -6.43
N LEU A 68 7.73 -14.59 -6.71
CA LEU A 68 8.51 -15.41 -7.63
C LEU A 68 8.80 -16.83 -7.12
N LYS A 69 8.52 -17.14 -5.85
CA LYS A 69 8.55 -18.52 -5.34
C LYS A 69 7.29 -19.31 -5.66
N MET A 70 6.20 -18.63 -6.04
CA MET A 70 4.88 -19.25 -6.26
C MET A 70 4.46 -19.18 -7.73
N HIS A 71 4.93 -18.17 -8.47
CA HIS A 71 4.54 -17.93 -9.85
C HIS A 71 5.74 -17.50 -10.69
N THR A 72 5.71 -17.82 -11.98
CA THR A 72 6.70 -17.35 -12.94
C THR A 72 6.52 -15.84 -13.21
N PRO A 73 7.58 -15.12 -13.65
CA PRO A 73 7.45 -13.73 -14.08
C PRO A 73 6.41 -13.52 -15.18
N ALA A 74 6.28 -14.49 -16.10
CA ALA A 74 5.32 -14.42 -17.21
C ALA A 74 3.87 -14.49 -16.73
N GLU A 75 3.55 -15.40 -15.80
CA GLU A 75 2.22 -15.49 -15.19
C GLU A 75 1.87 -14.23 -14.40
N LEU A 76 2.82 -13.72 -13.59
CA LEU A 76 2.62 -12.49 -12.83
C LEU A 76 2.35 -11.29 -13.73
N LYS A 77 3.08 -11.18 -14.85
CA LYS A 77 2.87 -10.12 -15.85
C LYS A 77 1.51 -10.26 -16.56
N LYS A 78 1.06 -11.49 -16.83
CA LYS A 78 -0.18 -11.76 -17.57
C LYS A 78 -1.43 -11.62 -16.70
N TYR A 79 -1.41 -12.13 -15.47
CA TYR A 79 -2.61 -12.30 -14.64
C TYR A 79 -2.63 -11.40 -13.41
N GLY A 80 -1.48 -10.90 -12.95
CA GLY A 80 -1.40 -10.19 -11.67
C GLY A 80 -1.73 -11.09 -10.48
N ILE A 81 -2.15 -10.50 -9.36
CA ILE A 81 -2.51 -11.21 -8.13
C ILE A 81 -3.72 -10.53 -7.48
N TYR A 82 -4.65 -11.33 -6.97
CA TYR A 82 -5.73 -10.83 -6.11
C TYR A 82 -5.28 -10.70 -4.65
N GLY A 83 -5.61 -9.57 -4.04
CA GLY A 83 -5.59 -9.39 -2.59
C GLY A 83 -7.00 -9.49 -2.03
N ILE A 84 -7.41 -10.68 -1.57
CA ILE A 84 -8.77 -10.94 -1.10
C ILE A 84 -8.84 -10.69 0.41
N GLU A 85 -9.66 -9.73 0.81
CA GLU A 85 -9.99 -9.42 2.22
C GLU A 85 -11.28 -10.18 2.57
N LEU A 86 -11.21 -11.11 3.53
CA LEU A 86 -12.36 -11.85 4.04
C LEU A 86 -12.98 -11.13 5.25
N LYS A 87 -14.27 -11.37 5.50
CA LYS A 87 -15.03 -10.79 6.62
C LYS A 87 -14.80 -11.55 7.92
#